data_AF-A0A2X3L3R7-F1
#
_entry.id   AF-A0A2X3L3R7-F1
#
_cell.length_a   1.000
_cell.length_b   1.000
_cell.length_c   1.000
_cell.angle_alpha   90.00
_cell.angle_beta   90.00
_cell.angle_gamma   90.00
#
_symmetry.space_group_name_H-M   'P 1'
#
loop_
_entity.id
_entity.type
_entity.pdbx_description
1 polymer ?
#
loop_
_entity_poly.entity_id
_entity_poly.type
_entity_poly.pdbx_seq_one_letter_code
_entity_poly.pdbx_strand_id
1 'polypeptide(L)' 'MFARLDGLMLRDRQRFSRRLHGAKKIKNADSQQALFDTLAAEIDAAAGKVLLREAARPAITYPENLPLARKNRTF' A
#
# COMPACT_ATOMS: atom_id res chain seq x y z
N MET A 1 3.63 4.71 -16.28
CA MET A 1 2.70 5.24 -15.26
C MET A 1 2.08 4.15 -14.39
N PHE A 2 1.65 3.00 -14.93
CA PHE A 2 1.07 1.89 -14.14
C PHE A 2 2.04 1.20 -13.15
N ALA A 3 3.34 1.16 -13.45
CA ALA A 3 4.35 0.54 -12.58
C ALA A 3 4.45 1.19 -11.18
N ARG A 4 4.10 2.47 -11.06
CA ARG A 4 4.18 3.22 -9.79
C ARG A 4 3.05 2.82 -8.81
N LEU A 5 1.98 2.22 -9.32
CA LEU A 5 0.86 1.72 -8.52
C LEU A 5 1.09 0.32 -7.95
N ASP A 6 2.08 -0.42 -8.48
CA ASP A 6 2.37 -1.76 -8.00
C ASP A 6 3.13 -1.75 -6.66
N GLY A 7 4.02 -0.77 -6.47
CA GLY A 7 4.69 -0.57 -5.17
C GLY A 7 3.84 0.09 -4.08
N LEU A 8 2.58 0.45 -4.37
CA LEU A 8 1.68 1.07 -3.39
C LEU A 8 0.94 0.01 -2.56
N MET A 9 0.45 0.42 -1.40
CA MET A 9 -0.40 -0.43 -0.58
C MET A 9 -1.66 -0.85 -1.33
N LEU A 10 -2.14 -2.08 -1.06
CA LEU A 10 -3.34 -2.65 -1.70
C LEU A 10 -4.57 -1.72 -1.60
N ARG A 11 -4.74 -1.06 -0.44
CA ARG A 11 -5.83 -0.11 -0.20
C ARG A 11 -5.73 1.13 -1.11
N ASP A 12 -4.52 1.66 -1.27
CA ASP A 12 -4.27 2.84 -2.09
C ASP A 12 -4.42 2.50 -3.58
N ARG A 13 -3.94 1.33 -4.01
CA ARG A 13 -4.12 0.81 -5.37
C ARG A 13 -5.60 0.72 -5.76
N GLN A 14 -6.45 0.15 -4.89
CA GLN A 14 -7.90 0.09 -5.13
C GLN A 14 -8.55 1.48 -5.19
N ARG A 15 -8.16 2.40 -4.29
CA ARG A 15 -8.68 3.78 -4.25
C ARG A 15 -8.35 4.54 -5.54
N PHE A 16 -7.09 4.46 -6.00
CA PHE A 16 -6.65 5.13 -7.22
C PHE A 16 -7.26 4.52 -8.48
N SER A 17 -7.41 3.19 -8.56
CA SER A 17 -8.09 2.53 -9.67
C SER A 17 -9.53 3.01 -9.84
N ARG A 18 -10.30 3.10 -8.74
CA ARG A 18 -11.68 3.61 -8.76
C ARG A 18 -11.75 5.08 -9.19
N ARG A 19 -10.84 5.92 -8.68
CA ARG A 19 -10.78 7.34 -9.05
C ARG A 19 -10.40 7.55 -10.51
N LEU A 20 -9.44 6.79 -11.04
CA LEU A 20 -9.06 6.86 -12.45
C LEU A 20 -10.20 6.42 -13.38
N HIS A 21 -10.96 5.41 -12.96
CA HIS A 21 -12.14 4.96 -13.71
C HIS A 21 -13.26 6.02 -13.69
N GLY A 22 -13.46 6.70 -12.56
CA GLY A 22 -14.38 7.84 -12.46
C GLY A 22 -13.92 9.07 -13.27
N ALA A 23 -12.61 9.35 -13.30
CA ALA A 23 -12.03 10.45 -14.06
C ALA A 23 -12.33 10.35 -15.56
N LYS A 24 -12.34 9.14 -16.12
CA LYS A 24 -12.69 8.90 -17.53
C LYS A 24 -14.13 9.28 -17.89
N LYS A 25 -15.04 9.40 -16.91
CA LYS A 25 -16.43 9.83 -17.14
C LYS A 25 -16.62 11.35 -17.10
N ILE A 26 -15.60 12.10 -16.65
CA ILE A 26 -15.67 13.56 -16.58
C ILE A 26 -15.49 14.12 -17.99
N LYS A 27 -16.45 14.93 -18.45
CA LYS A 27 -16.42 15.55 -19.79
C LYS A 27 -15.65 16.89 -19.81
N ASN A 28 -15.45 17.51 -18.66
CA ASN A 28 -14.73 18.77 -18.51
C ASN A 28 -13.23 18.52 -18.39
N ALA A 29 -12.46 18.95 -19.38
CA ALA A 29 -11.01 18.76 -19.45
C ALA A 29 -10.27 19.42 -18.27
N ASP A 30 -10.67 20.63 -17.86
CA ASP A 30 -10.01 21.34 -16.74
C ASP A 30 -10.21 20.61 -15.41
N SER A 31 -11.43 20.13 -15.14
CA SER A 31 -11.73 19.34 -13.94
C SER A 31 -11.00 18.00 -13.95
N GLN A 32 -10.82 17.40 -15.14
CA GLN A 32 -10.09 16.17 -15.30
C GLN A 32 -8.59 16.37 -15.04
N GLN A 33 -8.01 17.47 -15.54
CA GLN A 33 -6.61 17.83 -15.32
C GLN A 33 -6.33 18.11 -13.84
N ALA A 34 -7.15 18.93 -13.18
CA ALA A 34 -7.01 19.21 -11.75
C ALA A 34 -7.11 17.93 -10.89
N LEU A 35 -7.97 16.98 -11.29
CA LEU A 35 -8.08 15.68 -10.62
C LEU A 35 -6.83 14.83 -10.85
N PHE A 36 -6.24 14.85 -12.05
CA PHE A 36 -4.98 14.16 -12.32
C PHE A 36 -3.82 14.73 -11.50
N ASP A 37 -3.71 16.05 -11.38
CA ASP A 37 -2.66 16.70 -10.58
C ASP A 37 -2.82 16.34 -9.10
N THR A 38 -4.06 16.38 -8.60
CA THR A 38 -4.37 15.95 -7.23
C THR A 38 -4.03 14.48 -7.01
N LEU A 39 -4.38 13.62 -7.97
CA LEU A 39 -4.07 12.19 -7.92
C LEU A 39 -2.55 11.93 -7.93
N ALA A 40 -1.79 12.68 -8.73
CA ALA A 40 -0.34 12.56 -8.77
C ALA A 40 0.29 12.87 -7.40
N ALA A 41 -0.11 13.99 -6.78
CA ALA A 41 0.35 14.35 -5.45
C ALA A 41 -0.05 13.32 -4.37
N GLU A 42 -1.27 12.79 -4.44
CA GLU A 42 -1.70 11.73 -3.51
C GLU A 42 -0.92 10.41 -3.71
N ILE A 43 -0.60 10.04 -4.95
CA ILE A 43 0.20 8.86 -5.26
C ILE A 43 1.62 9.01 -4.67
N ASP A 44 2.22 10.18 -4.80
CA ASP A 44 3.55 10.46 -4.24
C ASP A 44 3.55 10.40 -2.71
N ALA A 45 2.53 10.99 -2.08
CA ALA A 45 2.36 10.89 -0.63
C ALA A 45 2.16 9.44 -0.17
N ALA A 46 1.41 8.64 -0.93
CA ALA A 46 1.19 7.23 -0.62
C ALA A 46 2.47 6.40 -0.79
N ALA A 47 3.28 6.68 -1.83
CA ALA A 47 4.57 6.04 -2.04
C ALA A 47 5.54 6.32 -0.88
N GLY A 48 5.58 7.57 -0.39
CA GLY A 48 6.36 7.94 0.80
C GLY A 48 5.95 7.15 2.05
N LYS A 49 4.64 6.92 2.25
CA LYS A 49 4.15 6.10 3.37
C LYS A 49 4.55 4.63 3.29
N VAL A 50 4.68 4.07 2.07
CA VAL A 50 5.18 2.70 1.89
C VAL A 50 6.63 2.64 2.34
N LEU A 51 7.48 3.55 1.86
CA LEU A 51 8.90 3.60 2.25
C LEU A 51 9.08 3.75 3.76
N LEU A 52 8.30 4.63 4.41
CA LEU A 52 8.34 4.80 5.85
C LEU A 52 7.97 3.52 6.60
N ARG A 53 6.98 2.76 6.11
CA ARG A 53 6.58 1.49 6.71
C ARG A 53 7.58 0.37 6.48
N GLU A 54 8.21 0.33 5.31
CA GLU A 54 9.31 -0.59 5.03
C GLU A 54 10.49 -0.32 5.96
N ALA A 55 10.86 0.95 6.14
CA ALA A 55 11.92 1.37 7.06
C ALA A 55 11.58 1.08 8.53
N ALA A 56 10.30 1.19 8.91
CA ALA A 56 9.82 0.92 10.26
C ALA A 56 9.54 -0.57 10.54
N ARG A 57 9.77 -1.47 9.58
CA ARG A 57 9.48 -2.90 9.74
C ARG A 57 10.48 -3.53 10.71
N PRO A 58 10.05 -4.00 11.91
CA PRO A 58 10.95 -4.65 12.85
C PRO A 58 11.42 -6.00 12.32
N ALA A 59 12.66 -6.37 12.62
CA ALA A 59 13.16 -7.71 12.36
C ALA A 59 12.46 -8.72 13.29
N ILE A 60 11.77 -9.69 12.71
CA ILE A 60 11.16 -10.78 13.48
C ILE A 60 12.27 -11.75 13.85
N THR A 61 12.63 -11.79 15.13
CA THR A 61 13.60 -12.75 15.67
C THR A 61 12.91 -13.59 16.73
N TYR A 62 13.02 -14.92 16.62
CA TYR A 62 12.59 -15.83 17.67
C TYR A 62 13.80 -16.21 18.53
N PRO A 63 13.71 -16.13 19.87
CA PRO A 63 14.76 -16.65 20.73
C PRO A 63 14.84 -18.18 20.59
N GLU A 64 16.08 -18.71 20.58
CA GLU A 64 16.39 -20.14 20.37
C GLU A 64 15.72 -21.05 21.41
N ASN A 65 15.53 -20.52 22.61
CA ASN A 65 14.96 -21.18 23.78
C ASN A 65 13.50 -20.78 24.00
N LEU A 66 12.70 -20.86 22.94
CA LEU A 66 11.25 -20.91 23.09
C LEU A 66 10.92 -22.29 23.69
N PRO A 67 10.36 -22.39 24.92
CA PRO A 67 9.84 -23.66 25.43
C PRO A 67 8.56 -23.98 24.64
N LEU A 68 8.71 -24.35 23.37
CA LEU A 68 7.65 -24.87 22.55
C LEU A 68 7.19 -26.16 23.22
N ALA A 69 5.99 -26.09 23.78
CA ALA A 69 5.24 -27.11 24.49
C ALA A 69 5.92 -28.49 24.46
N ARG A 70 6.52 -28.89 25.60
CA ARG A 70 6.74 -30.31 25.87
C ARG A 70 5.38 -30.98 25.78
N LYS A 71 5.09 -31.59 24.63
CA LYS A 71 3.99 -32.54 24.49
C LYS A 71 4.36 -33.71 25.39
N ASN A 72 3.87 -33.69 26.61
CA ASN A 72 3.91 -34.83 27.51
C ASN A 72 3.03 -35.91 26.88
N ARG A 73 3.64 -36.70 26.00
CA ARG A 73 3.07 -37.95 25.52
C ARG A 73 3.44 -38.99 26.57
N THR A 74 2.62 -39.10 27.61
CA THR A 74 2.70 -40.23 28.53
C THR A 74 1.83 -41.34 27.97
N PHE A 75 2.42 -42.52 27.89
CA PHE A 75 1.83 -43.79 27.47
C PHE A 75 0.86 -44.33 28.53
#